data_AF-B2IUX1-F1
#
_entry.id   AF-B2IUX1-F1
#
_cell.length_a   1.000
_cell.length_b   1.000
_cell.length_c   1.000
_cell.angle_alpha   90.00
_cell.angle_beta   90.00
_cell.angle_gamma   90.00
#
_symmetry.space_group_name_H-M   'P 1'
#
loop_
_entity.id
_entity.type
_entity.pdbx_description
1 polymer ?
#
loop_
_entity_poly.entity_id
_entity_poly.type
_entity_poly.pdbx_seq_one_letter_code
_entity_poly.pdbx_strand_id
1 'polypeptide(L)'
;MDFQKLDATLAIALNDVQNPEEPSLEVFIHTEPILDSAATAVLENLGISGVTSGRDVFTATLSLNAIYHLSEEPWVKYLKRSQQLRLVNKRLNTGKLGV
;
A
#
# COMPACT_ATOMS: atom_id res chain seq x y z
N MET A 1 -9.10 -1.46 -15.20
CA MET A 1 -7.73 -1.28 -14.64
C MET A 1 -7.15 0.07 -15.02
N ASP A 2 -6.93 0.95 -14.04
CA ASP A 2 -6.29 2.25 -14.27
C ASP A 2 -4.80 2.20 -13.89
N PHE A 3 -3.95 1.93 -14.89
CA PHE A 3 -2.50 1.89 -14.72
C PHE A 3 -1.89 3.26 -14.40
N GLN A 4 -2.63 4.37 -14.58
CA GLN A 4 -2.12 5.70 -14.25
C GLN A 4 -2.06 5.92 -12.74
N LYS A 5 -2.87 5.19 -11.98
CA LYS A 5 -2.90 5.23 -10.51
C LYS A 5 -1.91 4.25 -9.87
N LEU A 6 -1.34 3.32 -10.64
CA LEU A 6 -0.41 2.30 -10.18
C LEU A 6 1.03 2.79 -10.34
N ASP A 7 1.82 2.69 -9.27
CA ASP A 7 3.26 2.93 -9.38
C ASP A 7 3.95 1.84 -10.22
N ALA A 8 5.02 2.20 -10.94
CA ALA A 8 5.76 1.27 -11.79
C ALA A 8 6.25 0.03 -11.03
N THR A 9 6.63 0.20 -9.75
CA THR A 9 7.07 -0.92 -8.90
C THR A 9 5.94 -1.90 -8.57
N LEU A 10 4.70 -1.41 -8.47
CA LEU A 10 3.51 -2.22 -8.27
C LEU A 10 3.10 -2.90 -9.58
N ALA A 11 3.14 -2.18 -10.70
CA ALA A 11 2.87 -2.75 -12.03
C ALA A 11 3.79 -3.92 -12.38
N ILE A 12 5.08 -3.84 -12.02
CA ILE A 12 6.01 -4.97 -12.18
C ILE A 12 5.63 -6.12 -11.24
N ALA A 13 5.36 -5.82 -9.96
CA ALA A 13 4.99 -6.85 -8.98
C ALA A 13 3.72 -7.61 -9.35
N LEU A 14 2.75 -6.94 -9.98
CA LEU A 14 1.51 -7.55 -10.47
C LEU A 14 1.77 -8.62 -11.55
N ASN A 15 2.80 -8.46 -12.39
CA ASN A 15 3.13 -9.45 -13.41
C ASN A 15 3.74 -10.74 -12.83
N ASP A 16 4.34 -10.66 -11.64
CA ASP A 16 4.97 -11.81 -10.98
C ASP A 16 3.98 -12.62 -10.12
N VAL A 17 2.76 -12.13 -9.92
CA VAL A 17 1.74 -12.82 -9.13
C VAL A 17 1.21 -14.05 -9.87
N GLN A 18 1.43 -15.22 -9.28
CA GLN A 18 0.94 -16.51 -9.81
C GLN A 18 -0.53 -16.76 -9.48
N ASN A 19 -1.00 -16.27 -8.32
CA ASN A 19 -2.38 -16.44 -7.86
C ASN A 19 -3.08 -15.09 -7.68
N PRO A 20 -4.01 -14.70 -8.56
CA PRO A 20 -4.63 -13.37 -8.54
C PRO A 20 -5.59 -13.15 -7.37
N GLU A 21 -6.04 -14.21 -6.70
CA GLU A 21 -6.94 -14.13 -5.54
C GLU A 21 -6.20 -14.07 -4.20
N GLU A 22 -4.93 -14.49 -4.17
CA GLU A 22 -4.17 -14.57 -2.93
C GLU A 22 -3.62 -13.19 -2.54
N PRO A 23 -3.91 -12.69 -1.33
CA PRO A 23 -3.37 -11.43 -0.84
C PRO A 23 -1.87 -11.59 -0.56
N SER A 24 -1.05 -11.15 -1.50
CA SER A 24 0.41 -11.32 -1.47
C SER A 24 1.17 -10.00 -1.69
N LEU A 25 0.47 -8.94 -2.09
CA LEU A 25 1.07 -7.64 -2.42
C LEU A 25 0.77 -6.64 -1.32
N GLU A 26 1.80 -6.28 -0.57
CA GLU A 26 1.71 -5.17 0.37
C GLU A 26 1.72 -3.84 -0.41
N VAL A 27 0.67 -3.04 -0.24
CA VAL A 27 0.45 -1.80 -0.99
C VAL A 27 0.04 -0.65 -0.06
N PHE A 28 0.54 0.54 -0.39
CA PHE A 28 0.05 1.81 0.11
C PHE A 28 -1.10 2.30 -0.77
N ILE A 29 -2.22 2.57 -0.13
CA ILE A 29 -3.45 3.03 -0.78
C ILE A 29 -3.64 4.47 -0.36
N HIS A 30 -3.56 5.39 -1.31
CA HIS A 30 -3.87 6.78 -1.06
C HIS A 30 -5.25 7.12 -1.60
N THR A 31 -6.12 7.55 -0.70
CA THR A 31 -7.51 7.88 -0.96
C THR A 31 -7.72 9.38 -0.89
N GLU A 32 -8.94 9.81 -1.22
CA GLU A 32 -9.36 11.15 -0.84
C GLU A 32 -9.41 11.32 0.69
N PRO A 33 -9.20 12.54 1.22
CA PRO A 33 -9.21 12.80 2.66
C PRO A 33 -10.59 12.58 3.30
N ILE A 34 -11.64 12.66 2.49
CA ILE A 34 -13.03 12.48 2.90
C ILE A 34 -13.55 11.24 2.17
N LEU A 35 -13.51 10.11 2.86
CA LEU A 35 -14.12 8.86 2.41
C LEU A 35 -15.59 8.84 2.85
N ASP A 36 -16.46 8.38 1.96
CA ASP A 36 -17.84 8.07 2.33
C ASP A 36 -17.92 6.72 3.06
N SER A 37 -19.11 6.42 3.60
CA SER A 37 -19.34 5.16 4.30
C SER A 37 -19.17 3.93 3.39
N ALA A 38 -19.41 4.09 2.08
CA ALA A 38 -19.27 3.00 1.11
C ALA A 38 -17.80 2.66 0.87
N ALA A 39 -16.96 3.67 0.64
CA ALA A 39 -15.52 3.50 0.47
C ALA A 39 -14.85 2.97 1.75
N THR A 40 -15.31 3.42 2.92
CA THR A 40 -14.87 2.87 4.22
C THR A 40 -15.18 1.37 4.31
N ALA A 41 -16.39 0.95 3.94
CA ALA A 41 -16.77 -0.47 3.94
C ALA A 41 -15.95 -1.29 2.93
N VAL A 42 -15.62 -0.73 1.75
CA VAL A 42 -14.73 -1.39 0.79
C VAL A 42 -13.35 -1.63 1.40
N LEU A 43 -12.76 -0.61 2.05
CA LEU A 43 -11.45 -0.75 2.69
C LEU A 43 -11.47 -1.80 3.81
N GLU A 44 -12.50 -1.79 4.66
CA GLU A 44 -12.65 -2.78 5.74
C GLU A 44 -12.82 -4.21 5.21
N ASN A 45 -13.61 -4.39 4.14
CA ASN A 45 -13.79 -5.69 3.48
C ASN A 45 -12.48 -6.24 2.87
N LEU A 46 -11.57 -5.34 2.49
CA LEU A 46 -10.23 -5.68 2.01
C LEU A 46 -9.23 -5.96 3.15
N GLY A 47 -9.70 -5.96 4.40
CA GLY A 47 -8.87 -6.22 5.58
C GLY A 47 -8.04 -5.02 6.04
N ILE A 48 -8.30 -3.82 5.51
CA ILE A 48 -7.63 -2.59 5.94
C ILE A 48 -8.26 -2.15 7.25
N SER A 49 -7.49 -2.27 8.33
CA SER A 49 -7.90 -1.81 9.66
C SER A 49 -7.34 -0.42 9.96
N GLY A 50 -8.08 0.38 10.73
CA GLY A 50 -7.67 1.72 11.11
C GLY A 50 -8.03 2.83 10.10
N VAL A 51 -9.06 2.61 9.28
CA VAL A 51 -9.70 3.65 8.48
C VAL A 51 -10.27 4.69 9.45
N THR A 52 -9.56 5.81 9.59
CA THR A 52 -9.88 6.86 10.56
C THR A 52 -9.97 8.20 9.83
N SER A 53 -10.93 9.02 10.22
CA SER A 53 -11.13 10.35 9.64
C SER A 53 -9.85 11.17 9.79
N GLY A 54 -9.29 11.63 8.67
CA GLY A 54 -8.06 12.42 8.62
C GLY A 54 -6.80 11.66 8.24
N ARG A 55 -6.86 10.33 8.03
CA ARG A 55 -5.83 9.61 7.27
C ARG A 55 -6.28 9.42 5.83
N ASP A 56 -5.39 9.75 4.92
CA ASP A 56 -5.54 9.60 3.48
C ASP A 56 -4.67 8.46 2.92
N VAL A 57 -3.77 7.91 3.73
CA VAL A 57 -2.89 6.79 3.34
C VAL A 57 -3.09 5.59 4.26
N PHE A 58 -3.36 4.45 3.65
CA PHE A 58 -3.53 3.15 4.30
C PHE A 58 -2.52 2.15 3.76
N THR A 59 -2.21 1.12 4.55
CA THR A 59 -1.33 0.02 4.14
C THR A 59 -2.07 -1.29 4.35
N ALA A 60 -2.08 -2.15 3.33
CA ALA A 60 -2.61 -3.50 3.45
C ALA A 60 -1.98 -4.46 2.45
N THR A 61 -2.11 -5.74 2.76
CA THR A 61 -1.76 -6.82 1.84
C THR A 61 -2.98 -7.17 1.02
N LEU A 62 -2.94 -6.84 -0.27
CA LEU A 62 -4.04 -7.04 -1.20
C LEU A 62 -3.71 -8.09 -2.25
N SER A 63 -4.75 -8.68 -2.82
CA SER A 63 -4.67 -9.55 -3.99
C SER A 63 -4.66 -8.73 -5.28
N LEU A 64 -4.28 -9.36 -6.39
CA LEU A 64 -4.28 -8.72 -7.70
C LEU A 64 -5.69 -8.22 -8.08
N ASN A 65 -6.72 -9.03 -7.82
CA ASN A 65 -8.11 -8.65 -8.04
C ASN A 65 -8.54 -7.47 -7.16
N ALA A 66 -8.16 -7.45 -5.88
CA ALA A 66 -8.47 -6.33 -5.00
C ALA A 66 -7.84 -5.02 -5.50
N ILE A 67 -6.59 -5.06 -5.98
CA ILE A 67 -5.92 -3.91 -6.58
C ILE A 67 -6.64 -3.46 -7.86
N TYR A 68 -7.10 -4.41 -8.68
CA TYR A 68 -7.90 -4.11 -9.87
C TYR A 68 -9.16 -3.33 -9.50
N HIS A 69 -9.96 -3.84 -8.55
CA HIS A 69 -11.17 -3.19 -8.07
C HIS A 69 -10.90 -1.80 -7.50
N LEU A 70 -9.91 -1.65 -6.63
CA LEU A 70 -9.54 -0.34 -6.06
C LEU A 70 -9.07 0.66 -7.12
N SER A 71 -8.39 0.23 -8.18
CA SER A 71 -7.93 1.16 -9.22
C SER A 71 -9.08 1.84 -9.96
N GLU A 72 -10.24 1.17 -10.05
CA GLU A 72 -11.43 1.68 -10.73
C GLU A 72 -12.24 2.64 -9.85
N GLU A 73 -12.03 2.61 -8.54
CA GLU A 73 -12.71 3.49 -7.61
C GLU A 73 -12.28 4.96 -7.79
N PRO A 74 -13.24 5.91 -7.83
CA PRO A 74 -12.94 7.32 -8.09
C PRO A 74 -12.25 8.01 -6.91
N TRP A 75 -12.48 7.54 -5.69
CA TRP A 75 -11.88 8.08 -4.46
C TRP A 75 -10.45 7.57 -4.21
N VAL A 76 -9.96 6.62 -5.01
CA VAL A 76 -8.56 6.16 -4.97
C VAL A 76 -7.74 7.05 -5.88
N LYS A 77 -6.77 7.77 -5.29
CA LYS A 77 -5.85 8.62 -6.04
C LYS A 77 -4.67 7.83 -6.60
N TYR A 78 -4.01 7.04 -5.76
CA TYR A 78 -2.86 6.25 -6.17
C TYR A 78 -2.63 5.02 -5.29
N LEU A 79 -2.08 3.98 -5.92
CA LEU A 79 -1.70 2.70 -5.33
C LEU A 79 -0.20 2.52 -5.55
N LYS A 80 0.56 2.38 -4.45
CA LYS A 80 2.02 2.16 -4.50
C LYS A 80 2.38 0.87 -3.80
N ARG A 81 3.44 0.21 -4.23
CA ARG A 81 3.96 -0.95 -3.50
C ARG A 81 4.53 -0.50 -2.16
N SER A 82 4.07 -1.13 -1.06
CA SER A 82 4.70 -0.96 0.24
C SER A 82 6.06 -1.65 0.19
N GLN A 83 7.11 -0.89 0.44
CA GLN A 83 8.44 -1.45 0.63
C GLN A 83 8.68 -1.55 2.12
N GLN A 84 9.00 -2.77 2.58
CA GLN A 84 9.39 -3.00 3.96
C GLN A 84 10.75 -2.33 4.21
N LEU A 85 10.71 -1.07 4.64
CA LEU A 85 11.90 -0.31 4.98
C LEU A 85 12.48 -0.86 6.28
N ARG A 86 13.64 -1.50 6.18
CA ARG A 86 14.38 -1.98 7.34
C ARG A 86 15.17 -0.80 7.93
N LEU A 87 14.79 -0.35 9.12
CA LEU A 87 15.47 0.74 9.82
C LEU A 87 16.90 0.30 10.18
N VAL A 88 17.90 0.77 9.43
CA VAL A 88 19.32 0.52 9.71
C VAL A 88 19.77 1.46 10.82
N ASN A 89 19.50 1.06 12.06
CA ASN A 89 20.00 1.76 13.24
C ASN A 89 21.49 1.40 13.43
N LYS A 90 22.35 1.90 12.53
CA LYS A 90 23.79 1.76 12.67
C LYS A 90 24.21 2.70 13.78
N ARG A 91 24.28 2.19 15.02
CA ARG A 91 24.99 2.89 16.11
C ARG A 91 26.38 3.20 15.57
N LEU A 92 26.66 4.47 15.33
CA LEU A 92 28.01 4.98 15.14
C LEU A 92 28.74 4.72 16.46
N ASN A 93 29.31 3.52 16.60
CA ASN A 93 30.26 3.25 17.65
C ASN A 93 31.51 4.04 17.25
N THR A 94 31.60 5.29 17.71
CA THR A 94 32.82 6.09 17.65
C THR A 94 33.86 5.37 18.48
N GLY A 95 34.56 4.44 17.82
CA GLY A 95 35.73 3.77 18.36
C GLY A 95 36.71 4.83 18.80
N LYS A 96 37.04 4.78 20.07
CA LYS A 96 38.09 5.53 20.75
C LYS A 96 39.38 5.40 19.93
N LEU A 97 39.69 6.40 19.12
CA LEU A 97 41.04 6.62 18.59
C LEU A 97 41.88 7.12 19.77
N GLY A 98 42.66 6.23 20.36
CA GLY A 98 43.68 6.55 21.35
C GLY A 98 44.92 5.73 21.04
N VAL A 99 45.87 6.39 20.37
CA VAL A 99 47.27 5.98 20.19
C VAL A 99 48.00 6.11 21.52
#